data_AF-A0A2P8IHW8-F1
#
_entry.id   AF-A0A2P8IHW8-F1
#
_cell.length_a   1.000
_cell.length_b   1.000
_cell.length_c   1.000
_cell.angle_alpha   90.00
_cell.angle_beta   90.00
_cell.angle_gamma   90.00
#
_symmetry.space_group_name_H-M   'P 1'
#
loop_
_entity.id
_entity.type
_entity.pdbx_description
1 polymer ?
#
loop_
_entity_poly.entity_id
_entity_poly.type
_entity_poly.pdbx_seq_one_letter_code
_entity_poly.pdbx_strand_id
1 'polypeptide(L)'
;MLLVLSEGGVLVVEEIDASLHSLLSARLIALFNDPDTNAGNGQLIFTTHDATLLHPPLADEVLDRDEVWFVEKGKDGASTLYPLSDFKPRREDNLERRYLAGQYGAVPHVGEENFISAVRDSVAGTRA
;
A
#
# COMPACT_ATOMS: atom_id res chain seq x y z
N MET A 1 8.50 -17.25 -1.79
CA MET A 1 9.51 -16.19 -1.99
C MET A 1 10.82 -16.74 -2.51
N LEU A 2 11.63 -17.47 -1.72
CA LEU A 2 12.94 -17.98 -2.18
C LEU A 2 12.89 -18.74 -3.52
N LEU A 3 11.95 -19.68 -3.67
CA LEU A 3 11.76 -20.40 -4.94
C LEU A 3 11.45 -19.47 -6.11
N VAL A 4 10.67 -18.41 -5.88
CA VAL A 4 10.29 -17.45 -6.93
C VAL A 4 11.48 -16.57 -7.31
N LEU A 5 12.33 -16.21 -6.34
CA LEU A 5 13.57 -15.48 -6.60
C LEU A 5 14.60 -16.34 -7.38
N SER A 6 14.66 -17.65 -7.13
CA SER A 6 15.64 -18.54 -7.79
C SER A 6 15.17 -19.17 -9.10
N GLU A 7 13.87 -19.49 -9.21
CA GLU A 7 13.29 -20.24 -10.33
C GLU A 7 12.31 -19.41 -11.17
N GLY A 8 11.94 -18.21 -10.71
CA GLY A 8 10.97 -17.34 -11.36
C GLY A 8 9.52 -17.66 -10.98
N GLY A 9 8.59 -17.03 -11.69
CA GLY A 9 7.14 -17.16 -11.45
C GLY A 9 6.54 -15.93 -10.75
N VAL A 10 5.28 -16.06 -10.31
CA VAL A 10 4.54 -14.96 -9.68
C VAL A 10 4.23 -15.33 -8.22
N LEU A 11 4.66 -14.49 -7.29
CA LEU A 11 4.29 -14.56 -5.89
C LEU A 11 3.23 -13.52 -5.59
N VAL A 12 2.06 -13.97 -5.12
CA VAL A 12 1.00 -13.08 -4.64
C VAL A 12 0.95 -13.15 -3.12
N VAL A 13 1.07 -12.00 -2.45
CA VAL A 13 1.06 -11.89 -0.99
C VAL A 13 0.00 -10.90 -0.54
N GLU A 14 -0.93 -11.36 0.29
CA GLU A 14 -1.82 -10.46 1.01
C GLU A 14 -1.08 -9.88 2.23
N GLU A 15 -1.13 -8.56 2.41
CA GLU A 15 -0.54 -7.84 3.53
C GLU A 15 0.93 -8.21 3.79
N ILE A 16 1.83 -7.82 2.88
CA ILE A 16 3.26 -8.17 2.99
C ILE A 16 3.90 -7.66 4.29
N ASP A 17 3.37 -6.59 4.84
CA ASP A 17 3.79 -5.95 6.09
C ASP A 17 3.17 -6.57 7.35
N ALA A 18 2.34 -7.62 7.22
CA ALA A 18 1.70 -8.27 8.34
C ALA A 18 2.73 -8.73 9.39
N SER A 19 2.72 -8.07 10.55
CA SER A 19 3.67 -8.30 11.65
C SER A 19 5.16 -8.00 11.33
N LEU A 20 5.44 -7.35 10.21
CA LEU A 20 6.79 -6.91 9.85
C LEU A 20 6.95 -5.42 10.13
N HIS A 21 8.17 -5.05 10.52
CA HIS A 21 8.56 -3.64 10.54
C HIS A 21 8.70 -3.14 9.09
N SER A 22 8.27 -1.90 8.80
CA SER A 22 8.30 -1.28 7.47
C SER A 22 9.63 -1.46 6.71
N LEU A 23 10.75 -1.24 7.40
CA LEU A 23 12.10 -1.46 6.84
C LEU A 23 12.33 -2.89 6.36
N LEU A 24 11.79 -3.89 7.05
CA LEU A 24 11.93 -5.28 6.65
C LEU A 24 11.08 -5.57 5.41
N SER A 25 9.84 -5.07 5.35
CA SER A 25 8.98 -5.16 4.16
C SER A 25 9.66 -4.53 2.94
N ALA A 26 10.22 -3.33 3.09
CA ALA A 26 10.98 -2.66 2.03
C ALA A 26 12.19 -3.50 1.57
N ARG A 27 12.93 -4.10 2.51
CA ARG A 27 14.06 -4.99 2.17
C ARG A 27 13.62 -6.24 1.42
N LEU A 28 12.47 -6.83 1.76
CA LEU A 28 11.93 -7.98 1.02
C LEU A 28 11.55 -7.61 -0.41
N ILE A 29 10.93 -6.45 -0.61
CA ILE A 29 10.58 -5.93 -1.95
C ILE A 29 11.86 -5.67 -2.76
N ALA A 30 12.89 -5.07 -2.14
CA ALA A 30 14.16 -4.80 -2.81
C ALA A 30 14.84 -6.07 -3.36
N LEU A 31 14.64 -7.24 -2.73
CA LEU A 31 15.15 -8.51 -3.28
C LEU A 31 14.55 -8.86 -4.64
N PHE A 32 13.31 -8.45 -4.92
CA PHE A 32 12.71 -8.67 -6.23
C PHE A 32 13.22 -7.69 -7.30
N ASN A 33 13.76 -6.54 -6.87
CA ASN A 33 14.26 -5.50 -7.77
C ASN A 33 15.76 -5.66 -8.10
N ASP A 34 16.47 -6.53 -7.39
CA ASP A 34 17.91 -6.75 -7.58
C ASP A 34 18.16 -8.04 -8.39
N PRO A 35 18.73 -7.95 -9.61
CA PRO A 35 19.06 -9.11 -10.44
C PRO A 35 20.00 -10.13 -9.79
N ASP A 36 20.86 -9.71 -8.86
CA ASP A 36 21.76 -10.62 -8.14
C ASP A 36 20.99 -11.51 -7.15
N THR A 37 19.85 -11.03 -6.65
CA THR A 37 19.00 -11.78 -5.71
C THR A 37 17.75 -12.38 -6.36
N ASN A 38 17.26 -11.81 -7.47
CA ASN A 38 16.12 -12.28 -8.27
C ASN A 38 16.56 -12.91 -9.60
N ALA A 39 17.48 -13.87 -9.54
CA ALA A 39 18.04 -14.54 -10.72
C ALA A 39 16.98 -15.26 -11.58
N GLY A 40 15.86 -15.67 -10.98
CA GLY A 40 14.73 -16.28 -11.66
C GLY A 40 13.80 -15.30 -12.36
N ASN A 41 14.03 -13.98 -12.22
CA ASN A 41 13.14 -12.92 -12.73
C ASN A 41 11.68 -13.13 -12.28
N GLY A 42 11.51 -13.43 -10.99
CA GLY A 42 10.22 -13.59 -10.36
C GLY A 42 9.49 -12.26 -10.18
N GLN A 43 8.16 -12.30 -10.24
CA GLN A 43 7.29 -11.15 -10.01
C GLN A 43 6.66 -11.24 -8.61
N LEU A 44 6.65 -10.13 -7.89
CA LEU A 44 5.93 -9.98 -6.64
C LEU A 44 4.69 -9.08 -6.87
N ILE A 45 3.53 -9.56 -6.46
CA ILE A 45 2.28 -8.78 -6.38
C ILE A 45 1.84 -8.83 -4.93
N PHE A 46 1.61 -7.68 -4.32
CA PHE A 46 1.24 -7.63 -2.91
C PHE A 46 0.26 -6.53 -2.57
N THR A 47 -0.40 -6.67 -1.43
CA THR A 47 -1.16 -5.60 -0.77
C THR A 47 -0.44 -5.16 0.49
N THR A 48 -0.67 -3.92 0.91
CA THR A 48 -0.07 -3.35 2.11
C THR A 48 -0.90 -2.19 2.65
N HIS A 49 -0.86 -1.96 3.96
CA HIS A 49 -1.36 -0.73 4.58
C HIS A 49 -0.23 0.26 4.89
N ASP A 50 1.02 -0.13 4.65
CA ASP A 50 2.20 0.65 4.98
C ASP A 50 2.51 1.71 3.91
N ALA A 51 2.02 2.93 4.15
CA ALA A 51 2.27 4.07 3.28
C ALA A 51 3.76 4.46 3.15
N THR A 52 4.62 4.03 4.09
CA THR A 52 6.05 4.37 4.05
C THR A 52 6.76 3.74 2.86
N LEU A 53 6.19 2.68 2.27
CA LEU A 53 6.71 2.06 1.04
C LEU A 53 6.65 2.98 -0.19
N LEU A 54 5.77 3.99 -0.17
CA LEU A 54 5.68 5.01 -1.22
C LEU A 54 6.85 6.00 -1.18
N HIS A 55 7.50 6.17 -0.04
CA HIS A 55 8.65 7.04 0.12
C HIS A 55 9.53 6.57 1.28
N PRO A 56 10.30 5.49 1.11
CA PRO A 56 11.05 4.89 2.22
C PRO A 56 12.09 5.86 2.79
N PRO A 57 12.04 6.21 4.09
CA PRO A 57 12.92 7.25 4.65
C PRO A 57 14.38 6.80 4.85
N LEU A 58 14.63 5.49 4.88
CA LEU A 58 15.94 4.88 5.22
C LEU A 58 16.34 3.74 4.27
N ALA A 59 15.68 3.64 3.11
CA ALA A 59 15.98 2.67 2.07
C ALA A 59 15.94 3.36 0.71
N ASP A 60 16.54 2.74 -0.30
CA ASP A 60 16.35 3.16 -1.68
C ASP A 60 14.87 3.04 -2.07
N GLU A 61 14.45 3.79 -3.09
CA GLU A 61 13.09 3.65 -3.65
C GLU A 61 12.88 2.20 -4.10
N VAL A 62 11.92 1.51 -3.47
CA VAL A 62 11.61 0.10 -3.75
C VAL A 62 10.40 -0.09 -4.66
N LEU A 63 9.66 0.99 -4.94
CA LEU A 63 8.50 1.01 -5.82
C LEU A 63 8.59 2.20 -6.76
N ASP A 64 8.45 1.95 -8.06
CA ASP A 64 8.21 3.00 -9.04
C ASP A 64 6.72 3.41 -9.03
N ARG A 65 6.41 4.64 -9.46
CA ARG A 65 5.04 5.13 -9.59
C ARG A 65 4.16 4.27 -10.50
N ASP A 66 4.74 3.58 -11.47
CA ASP A 66 4.02 2.70 -12.40
C ASP A 66 3.70 1.32 -11.77
N GLU A 67 4.30 1.01 -10.61
CA GLU A 67 4.10 -0.23 -9.84
C GLU A 67 3.08 -0.06 -8.71
N VAL A 68 2.65 1.18 -8.43
CA VAL A 68 1.72 1.50 -7.34
C VAL A 68 0.29 1.62 -7.86
N TRP A 69 -0.61 0.89 -7.19
CA TRP A 69 -2.05 0.92 -7.45
C TRP A 69 -2.82 1.13 -6.15
N PHE A 70 -3.88 1.93 -6.20
CA PHE A 70 -4.74 2.23 -5.09
C PHE A 70 -6.10 1.55 -5.24
N VAL A 71 -6.68 1.16 -4.11
CA VAL A 71 -8.06 0.66 -4.03
C VAL A 71 -8.86 1.62 -3.17
N GLU A 72 -9.95 2.13 -3.72
CA GLU A 72 -10.91 2.97 -3.00
C GLU A 72 -12.30 2.35 -3.02
N LYS A 73 -13.02 2.45 -1.90
CA LYS A 73 -14.40 1.99 -1.79
C LYS A 73 -15.36 3.16 -2.00
N GLY A 74 -16.20 3.05 -3.02
CA GLY A 74 -17.27 3.99 -3.32
C GLY A 74 -18.39 3.97 -2.28
N LYS A 75 -19.28 4.97 -2.34
CA LYS A 75 -20.45 5.10 -1.44
C LYS A 75 -21.47 3.97 -1.61
N ASP A 76 -21.49 3.36 -2.79
CA ASP A 76 -22.29 2.17 -3.12
C ASP A 76 -21.66 0.86 -2.61
N GLY A 77 -20.47 0.94 -2.02
CA GLY A 77 -19.71 -0.19 -1.51
C GLY A 77 -18.88 -0.92 -2.57
N ALA A 78 -18.89 -0.46 -3.83
CA ALA A 78 -18.03 -1.02 -4.87
C ALA A 78 -16.57 -0.57 -4.67
N SER A 79 -15.62 -1.46 -4.98
CA SER A 79 -14.19 -1.12 -4.98
C SER A 79 -13.73 -0.71 -6.37
N THR A 80 -12.97 0.38 -6.45
CA THR A 80 -12.32 0.85 -7.67
C THR A 80 -10.81 0.73 -7.49
N LEU A 81 -10.15 0.14 -8.47
CA LEU A 81 -8.69 -0.02 -8.54
C LEU A 81 -8.14 0.92 -9.62
N TYR A 82 -7.15 1.74 -9.29
CA TYR A 82 -6.55 2.71 -10.22
C TYR A 82 -5.06 2.96 -9.93
N PRO A 83 -4.25 3.27 -10.95
CA PRO A 83 -2.81 3.42 -10.79
C PRO A 83 -2.42 4.81 -10.26
N LEU A 84 -1.28 4.91 -9.56
CA LEU A 84 -0.70 6.18 -9.16
C LEU A 84 -0.25 7.03 -10.36
N SER A 85 0.11 6.38 -11.48
CA SER A 85 0.60 7.05 -12.69
C SER A 85 -0.45 7.99 -13.34
N ASP A 86 -1.74 7.78 -13.08
CA ASP A 86 -2.82 8.68 -13.53
C ASP A 86 -2.70 10.11 -12.95
N PHE A 87 -2.06 10.26 -11.79
CA PHE A 87 -1.86 11.54 -11.11
C PHE A 87 -0.60 12.28 -11.59
N LYS A 88 0.23 11.63 -12.43
CA LYS A 88 1.47 12.19 -12.98
C LYS A 88 2.37 12.82 -11.90
N PRO A 89 2.67 12.12 -10.80
CA PRO A 89 3.57 12.66 -9.78
C PRO A 89 4.96 12.90 -10.37
N ARG A 90 5.65 13.91 -9.86
CA ARG A 90 7.04 14.18 -10.21
C ARG A 90 7.95 13.25 -9.42
N ARG A 91 9.14 13.00 -9.95
CA ARG A 91 10.10 12.09 -9.30
C ARG A 91 10.57 12.62 -7.94
N GLU A 92 10.61 13.94 -7.76
CA GLU A 92 10.97 14.59 -6.50
C GLU A 92 9.82 14.69 -5.49
N ASP A 93 8.61 14.27 -5.85
CA ASP A 93 7.46 14.35 -4.93
C ASP A 93 7.62 13.32 -3.82
N ASN A 94 7.40 13.74 -2.56
CA ASN A 94 7.24 12.80 -1.46
C ASN A 94 5.83 12.16 -1.58
N LEU A 95 5.78 10.98 -2.20
CA LEU A 95 4.54 10.29 -2.54
C LEU A 95 3.74 9.89 -1.29
N GLU A 96 4.41 9.42 -0.23
CA GLU A 96 3.81 9.11 1.07
C GLU A 96 3.01 10.30 1.61
N ARG A 97 3.66 11.48 1.71
CA ARG A 97 3.02 12.68 2.26
C ARG A 97 1.83 13.12 1.42
N ARG A 98 1.89 12.98 0.09
CA ARG A 98 0.78 13.35 -0.81
C ARG A 98 -0.37 12.36 -0.71
N TYR A 99 -0.07 11.05 -0.59
CA TYR A 99 -1.06 10.02 -0.31
C TYR A 99 -1.77 10.29 1.01
N LEU A 100 -1.02 10.47 2.11
CA LEU A 100 -1.57 10.75 3.44
C LEU A 100 -2.37 12.07 3.50
N ALA A 101 -2.06 13.04 2.64
CA ALA A 101 -2.83 14.26 2.49
C ALA A 101 -4.12 14.07 1.65
N GLY A 102 -4.40 12.86 1.17
CA GLY A 102 -5.58 12.50 0.37
C GLY A 102 -5.51 12.91 -1.09
N GLN A 103 -4.35 13.31 -1.61
CA GLN A 103 -4.23 13.81 -3.00
C GLN A 103 -4.46 12.72 -4.05
N TYR A 104 -4.31 11.44 -3.68
CA TYR A 104 -4.52 10.30 -4.55
C TYR A 104 -5.78 9.50 -4.20
N GLY A 105 -6.63 9.98 -3.29
CA GLY A 105 -7.75 9.19 -2.76
C GLY A 105 -7.28 8.01 -1.92
N ALA A 106 -8.12 6.97 -1.82
CA ALA A 106 -7.85 5.71 -1.12
C ALA A 106 -7.42 5.81 0.36
N VAL A 107 -7.52 7.00 0.96
CA VAL A 107 -7.34 7.22 2.39
C VAL A 107 -8.67 7.14 3.15
N PRO A 108 -8.68 6.66 4.40
CA PRO A 108 -9.91 6.56 5.18
C PRO A 108 -10.47 7.94 5.55
N HIS A 109 -11.79 8.07 5.54
CA HIS A 109 -12.49 9.29 5.94
C HIS A 109 -12.59 9.38 7.48
N VAL A 110 -11.53 9.89 8.11
CA VAL A 110 -11.38 9.94 9.57
C VAL A 110 -11.95 11.19 10.25
N GLY A 111 -13.03 11.78 9.73
CA GLY A 111 -13.66 12.96 10.34
C GLY A 111 -14.10 12.70 11.78
N GLU A 112 -13.74 13.58 12.72
CA GLU A 112 -14.04 13.44 14.16
C GLU A 112 -15.56 13.24 14.42
N GLU A 113 -16.40 13.95 13.65
CA GLU A 113 -17.86 13.80 13.71
C GLU A 113 -18.35 12.39 13.33
N ASN A 114 -17.67 11.70 12.38
CA ASN A 114 -18.03 10.34 11.99
C ASN A 114 -17.80 9.36 13.14
N PHE A 115 -16.69 9.49 13.86
CA PHE A 115 -16.39 8.65 15.02
C PHE A 115 -17.32 8.96 16.19
N ILE A 116 -17.57 10.25 16.48
CA ILE A 116 -18.50 10.67 17.53
C ILE A 116 -19.91 10.15 17.25
N SER A 117 -20.39 10.25 16.00
CA SER A 117 -21.70 9.71 15.61
C SER A 117 -21.74 8.19 15.79
N ALA A 118 -20.73 7.47 15.27
CA ALA A 118 -20.67 6.02 15.39
C ALA A 118 -20.70 5.54 16.85
N VAL A 119 -20.01 6.23 17.75
CA VAL A 119 -20.06 5.93 19.20
C VAL A 119 -21.44 6.20 19.79
N ARG A 120 -22.07 7.35 19.45
CA ARG A 120 -23.41 7.69 19.93
C ARG A 120 -24.46 6.68 19.47
N ASP A 121 -24.41 6.26 18.22
CA ASP A 121 -25.35 5.30 17.63
C ASP A 121 -25.22 3.92 18.28
N SER A 122 -23.98 3.48 18.58
CA SER A 122 -23.72 2.23 19.32
C SER A 122 -24.27 2.24 20.76
N VAL A 123 -24.15 3.37 21.46
CA VAL A 123 -24.70 3.53 22.83
C VAL A 123 -26.23 3.59 22.82
N ALA A 124 -26.83 4.19 21.80
CA ALA A 124 -28.28 4.25 21.65
C ALA A 124 -28.90 2.88 21.31
N GLY A 125 -28.22 2.06 20.49
CA GLY A 125 -28.69 0.72 20.12
C GLY A 125 -28.60 -0.33 21.23
N THR A 126 -27.86 -0.08 22.32
CA THR A 126 -27.72 -1.01 23.46
C THR A 126 -28.81 -0.84 24.52
N ARG A 127 -29.68 0.18 24.38
CA ARG A 127 -30.77 0.49 25.35
C ARG A 127 -32.16 0.03 24.91
N ALA A 128 -32.26 -0.81 23.88
CA ALA A 128 -33.52 -1.41 23.42
C ALA A 128 -33.61 -2.88 23.84
#